data_AF-A0A8D8VD98-F1
#
_entry.id   AF-A0A8D8VD98-F1
#
_cell.length_a   1.000
_cell.length_b   1.000
_cell.length_c   1.000
_cell.angle_alpha   90.00
_cell.angle_beta   90.00
_cell.angle_gamma   90.00
#
_symmetry.space_group_name_H-M   'P 1'
#
loop_
_entity.id
_entity.type
_entity.pdbx_description
1 polymer ?
#
loop_
_entity_poly.entity_id
_entity_poly.type
_entity_poly.pdbx_seq_one_letter_code
_entity_poly.pdbx_strand_id
1 'polypeptide(L)'
;MSGHDLAQVLCETSVQCETFAKIQKAYGESSLSRAQVFLCLKAFSEGWEMIEDEAGRGRLSTANSDGNIDKVRALVRSDRLSTVRMIGDELCRCNCSSDYN
;
A
#
# COMPACT_ATOMS: atom_id res chain seq x y z
N MET A 1 13.61 -24.58 -15.67
CA MET A 1 13.91 -24.45 -14.23
C MET A 1 15.00 -25.45 -13.91
N SER A 2 16.15 -24.99 -13.44
CA SER A 2 17.32 -25.85 -13.20
C SER A 2 17.12 -26.64 -11.90
N GLY A 3 17.66 -27.86 -11.79
CA GLY A 3 17.59 -28.66 -10.56
C GLY A 3 18.21 -27.98 -9.33
N HIS A 4 19.08 -26.97 -9.54
CA HIS A 4 19.63 -26.12 -8.49
C HIS A 4 18.58 -25.19 -7.86
N ASP A 5 17.59 -24.71 -8.63
CA ASP A 5 16.53 -23.82 -8.11
C ASP A 5 15.59 -24.57 -7.16
N LEU A 6 15.30 -25.85 -7.43
CA LEU A 6 14.38 -26.63 -6.61
C LEU A 6 14.93 -26.91 -5.21
N ALA A 7 16.23 -27.21 -5.09
CA ALA A 7 16.87 -27.43 -3.80
C ALA A 7 16.90 -26.16 -2.94
N GLN A 8 17.15 -25.01 -3.58
CA GLN A 8 17.14 -23.72 -2.92
C GLN A 8 15.73 -23.32 -2.43
N VAL A 9 14.71 -23.48 -3.27
CA VAL A 9 13.30 -23.22 -2.91
C VAL A 9 12.83 -24.13 -1.77
N LEU A 10 13.20 -25.43 -1.79
CA LEU A 10 12.86 -26.35 -0.72
C LEU A 10 13.52 -25.98 0.62
N CYS A 11 14.80 -25.57 0.61
CA CYS A 11 15.51 -25.10 1.80
C CYS A 11 14.92 -23.78 2.34
N GLU A 12 14.55 -22.86 1.46
CA GLU A 12 13.89 -21.60 1.84
C GLU A 12 12.53 -21.87 2.50
N THR A 13 11.75 -22.83 2.00
CA THR A 13 10.47 -23.20 2.64
C THR A 13 10.64 -23.87 4.01
N SER A 14 11.73 -24.61 4.25
CA SER A 14 11.99 -25.22 5.56
C SER A 14 12.39 -24.17 6.61
N VAL A 15 13.23 -23.18 6.23
CA VAL A 15 13.62 -22.07 7.11
C VAL A 15 12.42 -21.19 7.49
N GLN A 16 11.50 -20.97 6.55
CA GLN A 16 10.26 -20.24 6.80
C GLN A 16 9.38 -20.93 7.85
N CYS A 17 9.26 -22.26 7.77
CA CYS A 17 8.47 -23.04 8.74
C CYS A 17 9.08 -23.03 10.14
N GLU A 18 10.41 -23.17 10.25
CA GLU A 18 11.10 -23.11 11.55
C GLU A 18 10.98 -21.72 12.20
N THR A 19 11.09 -20.66 11.39
CA THR A 19 10.94 -19.29 11.88
C THR A 19 9.53 -19.01 12.35
N PHE A 20 8.52 -19.45 11.59
CA PHE A 20 7.13 -19.37 12.04
C PHE A 20 6.90 -20.10 13.36
N ALA A 21 7.44 -21.32 13.53
CA ALA A 21 7.32 -22.05 14.78
C ALA A 21 7.97 -21.32 15.97
N LYS A 22 9.12 -20.65 15.76
CA LYS A 22 9.79 -19.82 16.77
C LYS A 22 8.95 -18.58 17.15
N ILE A 23 8.39 -17.89 16.15
CA ILE A 23 7.52 -16.72 16.37
C ILE A 23 6.24 -17.15 17.11
N GLN A 24 5.60 -18.24 16.70
CA GLN A 24 4.42 -18.79 17.35
C GLN A 24 4.71 -19.20 18.80
N LYS A 25 5.89 -19.78 19.08
CA LYS A 25 6.31 -20.15 20.44
C LYS A 25 6.53 -18.93 21.34
N ALA A 26 7.02 -17.82 20.79
CA ALA A 26 7.29 -16.60 21.55
C ALA A 26 6.03 -15.75 21.81
N TYR A 27 5.13 -15.65 20.82
CA TYR A 27 3.99 -14.71 20.86
C TYR A 27 2.62 -15.39 20.97
N GLY A 28 2.52 -16.71 20.81
CA GLY A 28 1.27 -17.45 20.98
C GLY A 28 0.15 -16.95 20.04
N GLU A 29 -1.00 -16.58 20.59
CA GLU A 29 -2.14 -16.07 19.81
C GLU A 29 -1.90 -14.67 19.24
N SER A 30 -0.96 -13.92 19.80
CA SER A 30 -0.57 -12.59 19.30
C SER A 30 0.47 -12.67 18.17
N SER A 31 0.78 -13.87 17.67
CA SER A 31 1.74 -14.05 16.58
C SER A 31 1.14 -13.64 15.22
N LEU A 32 2.02 -13.21 14.32
CA LEU A 32 1.65 -12.94 12.93
C LEU A 32 1.17 -14.22 12.25
N SER A 33 0.22 -14.07 11.31
CA SER A 33 -0.22 -15.21 10.51
C SER A 33 0.95 -15.81 9.71
N ARG A 34 0.87 -17.11 9.40
CA ARG A 34 1.90 -17.80 8.60
C ARG A 34 2.21 -17.07 7.29
N ALA A 35 1.18 -16.53 6.62
CA ALA A 35 1.35 -15.76 5.39
C ALA A 35 2.16 -14.47 5.60
N GLN A 36 1.88 -13.72 6.66
CA GLN A 36 2.61 -12.48 6.99
C GLN A 36 4.07 -12.75 7.35
N VAL A 37 4.35 -13.81 8.12
CA VAL A 37 5.72 -14.22 8.43
C VAL A 37 6.48 -14.56 7.15
N PHE A 38 5.85 -15.24 6.19
CA PHE A 38 6.49 -15.64 4.95
C PHE A 38 6.75 -14.43 4.04
N LEU A 39 5.81 -13.48 3.96
CA LEU A 39 6.01 -12.21 3.26
C LEU A 39 7.16 -11.40 3.86
N CYS A 40 7.22 -11.30 5.20
CA CYS A 40 8.30 -10.61 5.90
C CYS A 40 9.67 -11.27 5.63
N LEU A 41 9.74 -12.61 5.70
CA LEU A 41 10.97 -13.35 5.39
C LEU A 41 11.42 -13.16 3.94
N LYS A 42 10.47 -13.13 2.99
CA LYS A 42 10.76 -12.86 1.59
C LYS A 42 11.31 -11.43 1.40
N ALA A 43 10.64 -10.43 1.96
CA ALA A 43 11.10 -9.04 1.92
C ALA A 43 12.52 -8.92 2.52
N PHE A 44 12.77 -9.60 3.64
CA PHE A 44 14.10 -9.63 4.26
C PHE A 44 15.16 -10.25 3.34
N SER A 45 14.83 -11.35 2.64
CA SER A 45 15.75 -11.95 1.66
C SER A 45 16.02 -11.06 0.44
N GLU A 46 15.09 -10.16 0.12
CA GLU A 46 15.22 -9.17 -0.95
C GLU A 46 15.98 -7.90 -0.50
N GLY A 47 16.51 -7.88 0.72
CA GLY A 47 17.34 -6.78 1.24
C GLY A 47 16.54 -5.65 1.88
N TRP A 48 15.32 -5.91 2.33
CA TRP A 48 14.54 -4.92 3.09
C TRP A 48 15.13 -4.71 4.48
N GLU A 49 15.76 -3.54 4.68
CA GLU A 49 16.32 -3.11 5.96
C GLU A 49 15.38 -2.22 6.78
N MET A 50 14.24 -1.79 6.22
CA MET A 50 13.26 -0.95 6.93
C MET A 50 12.31 -1.78 7.79
N ILE A 51 12.19 -1.40 9.07
CA ILE A 51 11.21 -1.95 10.02
C ILE A 51 9.86 -1.22 9.89
N GLU A 52 9.86 -0.01 9.33
CA GLU A 52 8.67 0.79 9.14
C GLU A 52 7.76 0.18 8.08
N ASP A 53 6.45 0.32 8.26
CA ASP A 53 5.48 -0.03 7.22
C ASP A 53 5.77 0.78 5.96
N GLU A 54 5.57 0.18 4.79
CA GLU A 54 5.60 0.98 3.56
C GLU A 54 4.62 2.14 3.75
N ALA A 55 4.95 3.31 3.21
CA ALA A 55 3.99 4.40 3.17
C ALA A 55 2.73 3.88 2.51
N GLY A 56 1.70 3.59 3.32
CA GLY A 56 0.45 3.10 2.82
C GLY A 56 -0.02 4.06 1.75
N ARG A 57 -0.69 3.53 0.71
CA ARG A 57 -1.48 4.40 -0.17
C ARG A 57 -2.54 5.04 0.72
N GLY A 58 -2.18 6.16 1.35
CA GLY A 58 -3.09 6.97 2.13
C GLY A 58 -4.25 7.35 1.22
N ARG A 59 -5.32 7.89 1.80
CA ARG A 59 -6.37 8.50 0.98
C ARG A 59 -5.69 9.47 0.02
N LEU A 60 -5.81 9.22 -1.28
CA LEU A 60 -5.38 10.16 -2.31
C LEU A 60 -6.15 11.44 -2.01
N SER A 61 -5.51 12.39 -1.33
CA SER A 61 -6.10 13.67 -1.06
C SER A 61 -6.10 14.40 -2.39
N THR A 62 -7.18 14.24 -3.15
CA THR A 62 -7.38 15.02 -4.37
C THR A 62 -7.53 16.50 -4.04
N ALA A 63 -7.75 16.87 -2.77
CA ALA A 63 -7.97 18.23 -2.32
C ALA A 63 -6.84 19.21 -2.67
N ASN A 64 -5.57 18.75 -2.73
CA ASN A 64 -4.41 19.61 -2.97
C ASN A 64 -3.60 19.24 -4.23
N SER A 65 -4.14 18.44 -5.14
CA SER A 65 -3.48 18.15 -6.42
C SER A 65 -3.40 19.40 -7.29
N ASP A 66 -2.29 19.59 -8.02
CA ASP A 66 -2.12 20.70 -8.95
C ASP A 66 -3.30 20.85 -9.92
N GLY A 67 -3.87 19.73 -10.38
CA GLY A 67 -5.05 19.74 -11.25
C GLY A 67 -6.30 20.31 -10.59
N ASN A 68 -6.48 20.11 -9.28
CA ASN A 68 -7.58 20.73 -8.53
C ASN A 68 -7.28 22.20 -8.24
N ILE A 69 -6.01 22.58 -8.02
CA ILE A 69 -5.62 23.98 -7.87
C ILE A 69 -5.93 24.77 -9.16
N ASP A 70 -5.62 24.21 -10.33
CA ASP A 70 -5.90 24.88 -11.61
C ASP A 70 -7.40 24.99 -11.89
N LYS A 71 -8.19 23.96 -11.56
CA LYS A 71 -9.65 24.03 -11.66
C LYS A 71 -10.26 25.07 -10.74
N VAL A 72 -9.79 25.19 -9.49
CA VAL A 72 -10.22 26.27 -8.57
C VAL A 72 -9.92 27.63 -9.20
N ARG A 73 -8.69 27.83 -9.71
CA ARG A 73 -8.32 29.10 -10.36
C ARG A 73 -9.19 29.41 -11.57
N ALA A 74 -9.54 28.41 -12.37
CA ALA A 74 -10.41 28.58 -13.53
C ALA A 74 -11.83 28.98 -13.10
N LEU A 75 -12.45 28.26 -12.16
CA LEU A 75 -13.80 28.51 -11.66
C LEU A 75 -13.95 29.91 -11.06
N VAL A 76 -12.97 30.33 -10.23
CA VAL A 76 -12.96 31.66 -9.61
C VAL A 76 -12.82 32.78 -10.65
N ARG A 77 -12.05 32.55 -11.72
CA ARG A 77 -11.88 33.54 -12.81
C ARG A 77 -13.06 33.60 -13.76
N SER A 78 -13.73 32.48 -14.02
CA SER A 78 -14.88 32.42 -14.91
C SER A 78 -16.14 33.02 -14.28
N ASP A 79 -16.37 32.77 -13.00
CA ASP A 79 -17.52 33.29 -12.29
C ASP A 79 -17.15 33.74 -10.87
N ARG A 80 -17.20 35.05 -10.66
CA ARG A 80 -16.93 35.69 -9.37
C ARG A 80 -17.99 35.35 -8.31
N LEU A 81 -19.19 34.91 -8.70
CA LEU A 81 -20.24 34.50 -7.76
C LEU A 81 -20.07 33.06 -7.26
N SER A 82 -19.05 32.35 -7.73
CA SER A 82 -18.73 30.99 -7.28
C SER A 82 -18.43 30.96 -5.78
N THR A 83 -19.31 30.33 -5.01
CA THR A 83 -19.09 30.12 -3.58
C THR A 83 -18.14 28.94 -3.33
N VAL A 84 -17.49 28.93 -2.17
CA VAL A 84 -16.60 27.82 -1.75
C VAL A 84 -17.32 26.47 -1.83
N ARG A 85 -18.61 26.42 -1.46
CA ARG A 85 -19.42 25.20 -1.56
C ARG A 85 -19.61 24.74 -3.02
N MET A 86 -19.93 25.65 -3.92
CA MET A 86 -20.12 25.31 -5.35
C MET A 86 -18.82 24.82 -6.00
N ILE A 87 -17.70 25.47 -5.68
CA ILE A 87 -16.37 25.04 -6.14
C ILE A 87 -16.04 23.66 -5.57
N GLY A 88 -16.32 23.44 -4.28
CA GLY A 88 -16.16 22.14 -3.63
C GLY A 88 -16.99 21.05 -4.31
N ASP A 89 -18.27 21.28 -4.57
CA ASP A 89 -19.16 20.32 -5.22
C ASP A 89 -18.70 19.95 -6.63
N GLU A 90 -18.17 20.91 -7.40
CA GLU A 90 -17.63 20.66 -8.74
C GLU A 90 -16.34 19.82 -8.71
N LEU A 91 -15.47 20.05 -7.72
CA LEU A 91 -14.20 19.31 -7.55
C LEU A 91 -14.38 17.95 -6.88
N CYS A 92 -15.38 17.83 -6.01
CA CYS A 92 -15.71 16.62 -5.23
C CYS A 92 -16.59 15.65 -6.01
N ARG A 93 -16.99 15.95 -7.25
CA ARG A 93 -17.53 14.95 -8.17
C ARG A 93 -16.50 13.83 -8.31
N CYS A 94 -16.71 12.76 -7.55
CA CYS A 94 -15.79 11.65 -7.45
C CYS A 94 -15.52 11.05 -8.83
N ASN A 95 -14.33 11.27 -9.38
CA ASN A 95 -13.76 10.36 -10.35
C ASN A 95 -13.30 9.11 -9.60
N CYS A 96 -14.26 8.29 -9.17
CA CYS A 96 -13.99 6.89 -8.94
C CYS A 96 -13.78 6.28 -10.33
N SER A 97 -12.56 6.35 -10.86
CA SER A 97 -12.15 5.47 -11.96
C SER A 97 -12.28 4.04 -11.45
N SER A 98 -13.26 3.34 -12.00
CA SER A 98 -13.49 1.92 -11.86
C SER A 98 -12.35 1.18 -12.57
N ASP A 99 -11.17 1.12 -11.96
CA ASP A 99 -10.07 0.26 -12.41
C ASP A 99 -9.61 -0.63 -11.26
N TYR A 100 -10.50 -1.51 -10.81
CA TYR A 100 -10.11 -2.79 -10.22
C TYR A 100 -10.56 -3.88 -11.19
N ASN A 101 -9.59 -4.41 -11.93
CA ASN A 101 -9.64 -5.73 -12.57
C ASN A 101 -8.63 -6.61 -11.83
#